data_AF-A0A0R3PF50-F1
#
_entry.id   AF-A0A0R3PF50-F1
#
_cell.length_a   1.000
_cell.length_b   1.000
_cell.length_c   1.000
_cell.angle_alpha   90.00
_cell.angle_beta   90.00
_cell.angle_gamma   90.00
#
_symmetry.space_group_name_H-M   'P 1'
#
loop_
_entity.id
_entity.type
_entity.pdbx_description
1 polymer ?
#
loop_
_entity_poly.entity_id
_entity_poly.type
_entity_poly.pdbx_seq_one_letter_code
_entity_poly.pdbx_strand_id
1 'polypeptide(L)'
;MVVDGKISVDEWCDCFSFADDLRHEPPCHKQKHSVDPHKKGAFLPRCDLEGYYRPEQCHNGFCWCADRFGREFDNSRIKGELPDCGQYGMCIGY
;
A
#
# COMPACT_ATOMS: atom_id res chain seq x y z
N MET A 1 -29.13 -18.20 19.93
CA MET A 1 -28.35 -19.46 19.83
C MET A 1 -29.19 -20.39 18.96
N VAL A 2 -28.80 -20.84 17.76
CA VAL A 2 -27.56 -21.55 17.44
C VAL A 2 -27.29 -21.66 15.92
N VAL A 3 -25.98 -21.68 15.58
CA VAL A 3 -25.25 -22.53 14.61
C VAL A 3 -25.62 -22.57 13.11
N ASP A 4 -24.82 -21.91 12.27
CA ASP A 4 -23.89 -22.54 11.29
C ASP A 4 -23.16 -21.40 10.54
N GLY A 5 -21.83 -21.38 10.57
CA GLY A 5 -20.98 -20.30 10.04
C GLY A 5 -21.08 -20.10 8.53
N LYS A 6 -22.12 -19.38 8.07
CA LYS A 6 -22.26 -18.86 6.71
C LYS A 6 -22.74 -17.41 6.80
N ILE A 7 -21.84 -16.50 6.46
CA ILE A 7 -22.07 -15.06 6.34
C ILE A 7 -23.29 -14.82 5.43
N SER A 8 -24.29 -14.06 5.90
CA SER A 8 -25.51 -13.71 5.14
C SER A 8 -25.24 -12.59 4.13
N VAL A 9 -26.07 -12.43 3.09
CA VAL A 9 -25.97 -11.36 2.08
C VAL A 9 -25.98 -9.94 2.70
N ASP A 10 -26.64 -9.77 3.85
CA ASP A 10 -26.61 -8.53 4.65
C ASP A 10 -25.26 -8.32 5.36
N GLU A 11 -24.59 -9.40 5.76
CA GLU A 11 -23.23 -9.39 6.31
C GLU A 11 -22.18 -9.23 5.18
N TRP A 12 -22.60 -9.42 3.93
CA TRP A 12 -21.86 -9.05 2.72
C TRP A 12 -21.97 -7.55 2.41
N CYS A 13 -23.09 -6.90 2.79
CA CYS A 13 -23.35 -5.48 2.50
C CYS A 13 -22.63 -4.51 3.44
N ASP A 14 -22.15 -4.94 4.61
CA ASP A 14 -21.24 -4.14 5.44
C ASP A 14 -19.85 -3.99 4.79
N CYS A 15 -19.47 -4.96 3.94
CA CYS A 15 -18.25 -4.89 3.11
C CYS A 15 -18.52 -4.26 1.73
N PHE A 16 -19.75 -4.35 1.20
CA PHE A 16 -20.11 -3.84 -0.14
C PHE A 16 -20.66 -2.40 -0.18
N SER A 17 -21.10 -1.82 0.95
CA SER A 17 -21.53 -0.40 1.01
C SER A 17 -20.38 0.61 0.86
N PHE A 18 -19.14 0.13 0.74
CA PHE A 18 -17.97 0.95 0.40
C PHE A 18 -17.84 1.24 -1.10
N ALA A 19 -18.72 0.71 -1.96
CA ALA A 19 -18.59 0.78 -3.41
C ALA A 19 -19.27 2.00 -4.07
N ASP A 20 -20.10 2.78 -3.36
CA ASP A 20 -20.81 3.93 -3.94
C ASP A 20 -20.44 5.24 -3.19
N ASP A 21 -19.50 5.98 -3.79
CA ASP A 21 -19.39 7.46 -3.80
C ASP A 21 -18.60 8.32 -2.78
N LEU A 22 -17.86 7.82 -1.76
CA LEU A 22 -17.05 8.76 -0.92
C LEU A 22 -15.63 8.35 -0.48
N ARG A 23 -15.08 7.21 -0.90
CA ARG A 23 -13.68 6.87 -0.60
C ARG A 23 -13.01 6.26 -1.82
N HIS A 24 -12.40 7.13 -2.65
CA HIS A 24 -11.40 6.69 -3.60
C HIS A 24 -10.31 5.98 -2.80
N GLU A 25 -10.27 4.64 -2.85
CA GLU A 25 -9.28 3.87 -2.10
C GLU A 25 -7.89 4.33 -2.53
N PRO A 26 -7.06 4.82 -1.60
CA PRO A 26 -5.77 5.38 -1.96
C PRO A 26 -4.88 4.26 -2.52
N PRO A 27 -3.97 4.60 -3.44
CA PRO A 27 -3.42 3.62 -4.38
C PRO A 27 -2.60 2.52 -3.68
N CYS A 28 -2.01 2.79 -2.52
CA CYS A 28 -1.27 1.79 -1.77
C CYS A 28 -2.19 0.76 -1.12
N HIS A 29 -3.31 1.18 -0.52
CA HIS A 29 -4.31 0.26 0.05
C HIS A 29 -4.90 -0.64 -1.03
N LYS A 30 -5.22 -0.07 -2.19
CA LYS A 30 -5.71 -0.82 -3.35
C LYS A 30 -4.73 -1.91 -3.79
N GLN A 31 -3.44 -1.58 -3.90
CA GLN A 31 -2.43 -2.58 -4.25
C GLN A 31 -2.27 -3.62 -3.14
N LYS A 32 -2.27 -3.21 -1.87
CA LYS A 32 -2.14 -4.11 -0.72
C LYS A 32 -3.30 -5.12 -0.65
N HIS A 33 -4.54 -4.69 -0.93
CA HIS A 33 -5.71 -5.58 -1.00
C HIS A 33 -5.68 -6.52 -2.21
N SER A 34 -5.02 -6.10 -3.29
CA SER A 34 -4.87 -6.91 -4.51
C SER A 34 -3.78 -7.98 -4.40
N VAL A 35 -2.99 -7.98 -3.32
CA VAL A 35 -1.86 -8.89 -3.12
C VAL A 35 -2.14 -9.85 -1.97
N ASP A 36 -2.06 -11.15 -2.24
CA ASP A 36 -2.09 -12.16 -1.19
C ASP A 36 -0.76 -12.18 -0.41
N PRO A 37 -0.75 -11.92 0.91
CA PRO A 37 0.47 -11.90 1.72
C PRO A 37 1.10 -13.29 1.93
N HIS A 38 0.38 -14.38 1.65
CA HIS A 38 0.89 -15.75 1.78
C HIS A 38 1.66 -16.20 0.52
N LYS A 39 1.52 -15.48 -0.60
CA LYS A 39 2.24 -15.74 -1.84
C LYS A 39 3.71 -15.35 -1.69
N LYS A 40 4.59 -16.35 -1.60
CA LYS A 40 6.05 -16.15 -1.56
C LYS A 40 6.51 -15.32 -2.76
N GLY A 41 7.26 -14.25 -2.49
CA GLY A 41 7.76 -13.32 -3.49
C GLY A 41 6.77 -12.24 -3.91
N ALA A 42 5.57 -12.17 -3.31
CA ALA A 42 4.67 -11.07 -3.54
C ALA A 42 5.20 -9.76 -2.94
N PHE A 43 4.98 -8.65 -3.67
CA PHE A 43 5.34 -7.32 -3.20
C PHE A 43 4.22 -6.75 -2.34
N LEU A 44 4.48 -6.64 -1.04
CA LEU A 44 3.60 -5.94 -0.11
C LEU A 44 4.09 -4.51 0.04
N PRO A 45 3.39 -3.50 -0.51
CA PRO A 45 3.79 -2.12 -0.39
C PRO A 45 3.62 -1.63 1.06
N ARG A 46 4.52 -0.75 1.52
CA ARG A 46 4.32 -0.01 2.77
C ARG A 46 3.41 1.20 2.49
N CYS A 47 2.33 1.28 3.25
CA CYS A 47 1.36 2.36 3.14
C CYS A 47 1.44 3.26 4.38
N ASP A 48 1.14 4.53 4.20
CA ASP A 48 0.97 5.49 5.27
C ASP A 48 -0.45 5.40 5.90
N LEU A 49 -0.71 6.15 6.97
CA LEU A 49 -2.02 6.23 7.63
C LEU A 49 -3.11 6.75 6.69
N GLU A 50 -2.73 7.62 5.76
CA GLU A 50 -3.62 8.12 4.70
C GLU A 50 -3.83 7.11 3.55
N GLY A 51 -3.11 5.99 3.56
CA GLY A 51 -3.19 4.92 2.56
C GLY A 51 -2.46 5.21 1.23
N TYR A 52 -1.63 6.25 1.19
CA TYR A 52 -0.63 6.48 0.15
C TYR A 52 0.63 5.64 0.39
N TYR A 53 1.51 5.55 -0.61
CA TYR A 53 2.77 4.84 -0.46
C TYR A 53 3.72 5.62 0.45
N ARG A 54 4.40 4.90 1.35
CA ARG A 54 5.49 5.50 2.10
C ARG A 54 6.66 5.79 1.16
N PRO A 55 7.48 6.82 1.48
CA PRO A 55 8.62 7.16 0.66
C PRO A 55 9.64 6.01 0.62
N GLU A 56 9.69 5.16 1.64
CA GLU A 56 10.57 4.01 1.76
C GLU A 56 9.84 2.70 1.41
N GLN A 57 10.13 2.12 0.24
CA GLN A 57 9.58 0.83 -0.17
C GLN A 57 10.67 -0.23 -0.20
N CYS A 58 10.35 -1.44 0.29
CA CYS A 58 11.29 -2.55 0.30
C CYS A 58 10.64 -3.84 -0.23
N HIS A 59 11.37 -4.56 -1.07
CA HIS A 59 10.95 -5.82 -1.66
C HIS A 59 12.14 -6.74 -1.94
N ASN A 60 12.04 -8.00 -1.53
CA ASN A 60 13.04 -9.04 -1.84
C ASN A 60 14.51 -8.60 -1.57
N GLY A 61 14.75 -7.83 -0.49
CA GLY A 61 16.08 -7.36 -0.10
C GLY A 61 16.59 -6.11 -0.84
N PHE A 62 15.77 -5.54 -1.72
CA PHE A 62 16.00 -4.22 -2.30
C PHE A 62 15.06 -3.21 -1.67
N CYS A 63 15.57 -2.01 -1.42
CA CYS A 63 14.76 -0.88 -1.00
C CYS A 63 14.94 0.27 -1.99
N TRP A 64 13.92 1.07 -2.20
CA TRP A 64 13.94 2.23 -3.08
C TRP A 64 13.06 3.34 -2.53
N CYS A 65 13.31 4.56 -2.99
CA CYS A 65 12.44 5.68 -2.69
C CYS A 65 11.27 5.69 -3.67
N ALA A 66 10.05 5.85 -3.17
CA ALA A 66 8.84 5.94 -3.96
C ALA A 66 8.07 7.24 -3.67
N ASP A 67 7.35 7.73 -4.66
CA ASP A 67 6.41 8.82 -4.52
C ASP A 67 5.09 8.34 -3.88
N ARG A 68 4.23 9.27 -3.43
CA ARG A 68 2.94 8.95 -2.78
C ARG A 68 2.01 8.05 -3.61
N PHE A 69 2.23 7.97 -4.92
CA PHE A 69 1.49 7.12 -5.87
C PHE A 69 2.14 5.77 -6.15
N GLY A 70 3.29 5.46 -5.54
CA GLY A 70 4.01 4.18 -5.69
C GLY A 70 5.00 4.14 -6.85
N ARG A 71 5.29 5.30 -7.47
CA ARG A 71 6.31 5.41 -8.51
C ARG A 71 7.69 5.42 -7.87
N GLU A 72 8.56 4.50 -8.28
CA GLU A 72 9.97 4.50 -7.84
C GLU A 72 10.74 5.67 -8.45
N PHE A 73 11.61 6.31 -7.67
CA PHE A 73 12.55 7.31 -8.19
C PHE A 73 13.73 6.61 -8.86
N ASP A 74 14.07 7.04 -10.08
CA ASP A 74 15.22 6.53 -10.81
C ASP A 74 16.51 6.63 -9.98
N ASN A 75 17.35 5.59 -10.05
CA ASN A 75 18.60 5.46 -9.29
C ASN A 75 18.46 5.44 -7.75
N SER A 76 17.26 5.35 -7.19
CA SER A 76 17.06 5.24 -5.73
C SER A 76 17.10 3.79 -5.21
N ARG A 77 17.03 2.79 -6.10
CA ARG A 77 17.00 1.38 -5.71
C ARG A 77 18.38 0.91 -5.26
N ILE A 78 18.46 0.48 -4.01
CA ILE A 78 19.66 -0.06 -3.38
C ILE A 78 19.37 -1.40 -2.70
N LYS A 79 20.43 -2.13 -2.35
CA LYS A 79 20.34 -3.39 -1.60
C LYS A 79 20.75 -3.13 -0.15
N GLY A 80 19.85 -3.31 0.81
CA GLY A 80 20.10 -3.06 2.23
C GLY A 80 19.36 -1.83 2.77
N GLU A 81 20.03 -1.03 3.60
CA GLU A 81 19.42 0.10 4.32
C GLU A 81 19.28 1.34 3.43
N LEU A 82 18.03 1.76 3.22
CA LEU A 82 17.68 2.90 2.38
C LEU A 82 18.16 4.22 3.03
N PRO A 83 18.86 5.11 2.29
CA PRO A 83 19.12 6.46 2.79
C PRO A 83 17.82 7.24 2.95
N ASP A 84 17.87 8.34 3.71
CA ASP A 84 16.73 9.23 3.89
C ASP A 84 16.15 9.66 2.53
N CYS A 85 14.88 9.32 2.31
CA CYS A 85 14.16 9.67 1.08
C CYS A 85 13.68 11.13 1.07
N GLY A 86 13.99 11.93 2.10
CA GLY A 86 13.69 13.36 2.15
C GLY A 86 14.39 14.15 1.05
N GLN A 87 15.50 13.63 0.50
CA GLN A 87 16.16 14.17 -0.70
C GLN A 87 15.26 14.15 -1.95
N TYR A 88 14.27 13.26 -2.01
CA TYR A 88 13.26 13.19 -3.09
C TYR A 88 11.95 13.91 -2.72
N GLY A 89 11.83 14.37 -1.47
CA GLY A 89 10.59 14.88 -0.87
C GLY A 89 10.43 16.40 -0.82
N MET A 90 11.46 17.19 -1.11
CA MET A 90 11.35 18.66 -1.14
C MET A 90 12.36 19.27 -2.09
N CYS A 91 11.91 19.80 -3.22
CA CYS A 91 12.57 20.98 -3.79
C CYS A 91 12.28 22.15 -2.84
N ILE A 92 13.12 22.34 -1.82
CA ILE A 92 13.19 23.65 -1.15
C ILE A 92 13.93 24.58 -2.09
N GLY A 93 13.15 25.33 -2.87
CA GLY A 93 13.64 26.44 -3.69
C GLY A 93 14.17 27.55 -2.79
N TYR A 94 15.41 27.92 -3.07
CA TYR A 94 16.14 29.09 -2.58
C TYR A 94 15.47 30.39 -3.05
#